data_AF-A0A0F9W3X7-F1
#
_entry.id   AF-A0A0F9W3X7-F1
#
_cell.length_a   1.000
_cell.length_b   1.000
_cell.length_c   1.000
_cell.angle_alpha   90.00
_cell.angle_beta   90.00
_cell.angle_gamma   90.00
#
_symmetry.space_group_name_H-M   'P 1'
#
loop_
_entity.id
_entity.type
_entity.pdbx_description
1 polymer ?
#
loop_
_entity_poly.entity_id
_entity_poly.type
_entity_poly.pdbx_seq_one_letter_code
_entity_poly.pdbx_strand_id
1 'polypeptide(L)'
;MLEQIRTLQAPAILTLLLAAACSSAQAQLSPRYQDSNQDLVADLPADEADWRDPRILIFAYTPVEDPALYTQVWDEFITHMEGLTGKEVRFFPVQSNAAQLEAMRAGRLHVAGFNTGSTPVAVNCVGFAPFAMMAAEDGSFGYEMEIITYPGSGIESPADLAGRQLAFTSPTSNSGFKAPSTLLLSEFGLTAGEDYRTAYSGSHDNSILGVVNSDYEAAAVANEVLRRMQGRDVVRAEQYRSIYQSLTFPTTAYGIAHNLHPVLADRIRQAFFTFDWEGSALQREFADAGMATFIPINYQQHWQVIRAIDDANDTVYNCD
;
A
#
# COMPACT_ATOMS: atom_id res chain seq x y z
N MET A 1 -74.67 46.56 -1.48
CA MET A 1 -73.57 46.98 -0.61
C MET A 1 -73.32 45.88 0.41
N LEU A 2 -72.67 44.80 -0.04
CA LEU A 2 -72.21 43.69 0.79
C LEU A 2 -70.95 43.13 0.11
N GLU A 3 -69.89 43.01 0.90
CA GLU A 3 -68.54 42.61 0.54
C GLU A 3 -68.47 41.13 0.13
N GLN A 4 -67.65 40.82 -0.88
CA GLN A 4 -67.11 39.47 -1.05
C GLN A 4 -65.59 39.53 -1.02
N ILE A 5 -65.06 38.89 0.02
CA ILE A 5 -63.66 38.71 0.38
C ILE A 5 -62.96 37.88 -0.72
N ARG A 6 -61.93 38.46 -1.34
CA ARG A 6 -60.96 37.73 -2.17
C ARG A 6 -59.96 37.03 -1.25
N THR A 7 -60.09 35.73 -1.05
CA THR A 7 -59.02 34.88 -0.52
C THR A 7 -57.96 34.63 -1.59
N LEU A 8 -56.79 35.24 -1.44
CA LEU A 8 -55.58 34.87 -2.18
C LEU A 8 -55.11 33.49 -1.71
N GLN A 9 -55.07 32.50 -2.60
CA GLN A 9 -54.33 31.26 -2.40
C GLN A 9 -52.86 31.50 -2.76
N ALA A 10 -51.96 31.34 -1.80
CA ALA A 10 -50.52 31.33 -2.03
C ALA A 10 -50.10 29.99 -2.66
N PRO A 11 -49.16 29.97 -3.64
CA PRO A 11 -48.69 28.72 -4.22
C PRO A 11 -47.73 28.02 -3.26
N ALA A 12 -48.00 26.74 -3.00
CA ALA A 12 -47.09 25.87 -2.24
C ALA A 12 -45.83 25.62 -3.08
N ILE A 13 -44.70 26.17 -2.62
CA ILE A 13 -43.38 25.86 -3.16
C ILE A 13 -43.01 24.46 -2.68
N LEU A 14 -43.09 23.49 -3.58
CA LEU A 14 -42.65 22.12 -3.37
C LEU A 14 -41.11 22.10 -3.41
N THR A 15 -40.47 22.15 -2.24
CA THR A 15 -39.01 22.04 -2.12
C THR A 15 -38.60 20.61 -2.47
N LEU A 16 -38.08 20.42 -3.68
CA LEU A 16 -37.47 19.17 -4.11
C LEU A 16 -36.17 18.99 -3.32
N LEU A 17 -36.19 18.13 -2.30
CA LEU A 17 -34.98 17.65 -1.65
C LEU A 17 -34.20 16.81 -2.67
N LEU A 18 -33.18 17.42 -3.29
CA LEU A 18 -32.12 16.67 -3.95
C LEU A 18 -31.42 15.85 -2.86
N ALA A 19 -31.74 14.56 -2.78
CA ALA A 19 -30.87 13.61 -2.14
C ALA A 19 -29.57 13.61 -2.94
N ALA A 20 -28.54 14.28 -2.42
CA ALA A 20 -27.18 14.04 -2.85
C ALA A 20 -26.92 12.55 -2.65
N ALA A 21 -26.87 11.80 -3.75
CA ALA A 21 -26.22 10.51 -3.76
C ALA A 21 -24.75 10.77 -3.41
N CYS A 22 -24.42 10.72 -2.13
CA CYS A 22 -23.10 10.27 -1.74
C CYS A 22 -22.99 8.88 -2.34
N SER A 23 -22.28 8.77 -3.45
CA SER A 23 -21.60 7.53 -3.78
C SER A 23 -20.67 7.26 -2.61
N SER A 24 -21.18 6.60 -1.58
CA SER A 24 -20.35 5.93 -0.60
C SER A 24 -19.51 4.98 -1.44
N ALA A 25 -18.22 5.29 -1.59
CA ALA A 25 -17.23 4.27 -1.92
C ALA A 25 -17.53 3.12 -0.97
N GLN A 26 -18.13 2.07 -1.52
CA GLN A 26 -18.72 1.00 -0.74
C GLN A 26 -17.57 0.43 0.08
N ALA A 27 -17.66 0.50 1.41
CA ALA A 27 -16.60 0.00 2.27
C ALA A 27 -16.28 -1.42 1.81
N GLN A 28 -15.09 -1.61 1.25
CA GLN A 28 -14.62 -2.92 0.78
C GLN A 28 -14.47 -3.90 1.95
N LEU A 29 -14.54 -3.38 3.18
CA LEU A 29 -14.53 -4.13 4.41
C LEU A 29 -15.70 -5.12 4.44
N SER A 30 -15.38 -6.39 4.69
CA SER A 30 -16.35 -7.47 4.77
C SER A 30 -17.45 -7.13 5.80
N PRO A 31 -18.73 -7.46 5.54
CA PRO A 31 -19.85 -7.19 6.45
C PRO A 31 -19.73 -7.80 7.85
N ARG A 32 -18.75 -8.70 8.06
CA ARG A 32 -18.43 -9.29 9.37
C ARG A 32 -17.68 -8.33 10.30
N TYR A 33 -17.13 -7.23 9.78
CA TYR A 33 -16.38 -6.25 10.54
C TYR A 33 -17.15 -4.93 10.66
N GLN A 34 -16.80 -4.15 11.68
CA GLN A 34 -17.32 -2.81 11.89
C GLN A 34 -16.16 -1.81 11.75
N ASP A 35 -16.46 -0.66 11.16
CA ASP A 35 -15.57 0.49 11.06
C ASP A 35 -16.35 1.72 11.49
N SER A 36 -16.38 1.94 12.80
CA SER A 36 -17.13 3.02 13.47
C SER A 36 -16.34 4.33 13.44
N ASN A 37 -15.02 4.24 13.36
CA ASN A 37 -14.10 5.37 13.41
C ASN A 37 -13.77 5.92 12.00
N GLN A 38 -14.20 5.22 10.94
CA GLN A 38 -14.06 5.54 9.52
C GLN A 38 -12.59 5.58 9.03
N ASP A 39 -11.72 4.76 9.64
CA ASP A 39 -10.31 4.62 9.27
C ASP A 39 -10.05 3.51 8.24
N LEU A 40 -11.11 2.83 7.79
CA LEU A 40 -11.13 1.73 6.82
C LEU A 40 -10.53 0.42 7.34
N VAL A 41 -10.32 0.29 8.65
CA VAL A 41 -9.80 -0.90 9.31
C VAL A 41 -10.88 -1.48 10.22
N ALA A 42 -10.88 -2.80 10.39
CA ALA A 42 -11.79 -3.45 11.33
C ALA A 42 -11.52 -2.98 12.77
N ASP A 43 -12.55 -2.45 13.42
CA ASP A 43 -12.53 -2.14 14.84
C ASP A 43 -12.40 -3.42 15.68
N LEU A 44 -11.93 -3.25 16.92
CA LEU A 44 -12.04 -4.26 17.95
C LEU A 44 -13.53 -4.60 18.19
N PRO A 45 -13.91 -5.89 18.31
CA PRO A 45 -15.28 -6.26 18.64
C PRO A 45 -15.78 -5.57 19.92
N ALA A 46 -17.04 -5.11 19.90
CA ALA A 46 -17.64 -4.43 21.04
C ALA A 46 -17.92 -5.36 22.24
N ASP A 47 -18.15 -6.65 21.97
CA ASP A 47 -18.29 -7.67 23.01
C ASP A 47 -16.91 -8.20 23.43
N GLU A 48 -16.59 -8.07 24.72
CA GLU A 48 -15.33 -8.56 25.27
C GLU A 48 -15.18 -10.09 25.14
N ALA A 49 -16.29 -10.82 25.00
CA ALA A 49 -16.27 -12.27 24.80
C ALA A 49 -15.65 -12.67 23.44
N ASP A 50 -15.64 -11.76 22.47
CA ASP A 50 -15.02 -11.98 21.14
C ASP A 50 -13.53 -11.62 21.12
N TRP A 51 -12.99 -11.10 22.23
CA TRP A 51 -11.57 -10.77 22.34
C TRP A 51 -10.71 -12.02 22.53
N ARG A 52 -9.55 -12.02 21.89
CA ARG A 52 -8.60 -13.13 21.92
C ARG A 52 -7.35 -12.76 22.70
N ASP A 53 -7.05 -13.57 23.71
CA ASP A 53 -5.78 -13.53 24.44
C ASP A 53 -5.05 -14.88 24.35
N PRO A 54 -4.44 -15.20 23.20
CA PRO A 54 -3.80 -16.49 23.00
C PRO A 54 -2.59 -16.65 23.93
N ARG A 55 -2.33 -17.88 24.38
CA ARG A 55 -1.11 -18.22 25.14
C ARG A 55 0.15 -18.09 24.28
N ILE A 56 0.04 -18.45 23.00
CA ILE A 56 1.13 -18.40 22.02
C ILE A 56 0.74 -17.40 20.94
N LEU A 57 1.57 -16.37 20.77
CA LEU A 57 1.50 -15.46 19.63
C LEU A 57 2.15 -16.11 18.42
N ILE A 58 1.51 -15.95 17.27
CA ILE A 58 2.02 -16.45 15.99
C ILE A 58 2.32 -15.22 15.17
N PHE A 59 3.58 -15.07 14.80
CA PHE A 59 4.09 -13.98 13.96
C PHE A 59 4.49 -14.54 12.60
N ALA A 60 4.04 -13.93 11.52
CA ALA A 60 4.46 -14.30 10.18
C ALA A 60 4.86 -13.06 9.38
N TYR A 61 5.88 -13.21 8.55
CA TYR A 61 6.32 -12.21 7.60
C TYR A 61 6.26 -12.84 6.20
N THR A 62 5.69 -12.10 5.23
CA THR A 62 5.63 -12.56 3.84
C THR A 62 7.06 -12.80 3.30
N PRO A 63 7.40 -13.98 2.76
CA PRO A 63 8.76 -14.26 2.31
C PRO A 63 9.08 -13.50 1.02
N VAL A 64 10.32 -13.04 0.90
CA VAL A 64 10.86 -12.48 -0.35
C VAL A 64 11.76 -13.50 -1.06
N GLU A 65 12.40 -14.44 -0.35
CA GLU A 65 13.35 -15.40 -0.96
C GLU A 65 13.30 -16.82 -0.35
N ASP A 66 13.68 -17.01 0.93
CA ASP A 66 13.60 -18.29 1.66
C ASP A 66 13.05 -18.06 3.10
N PRO A 67 11.88 -18.64 3.46
CA PRO A 67 11.29 -18.49 4.78
C PRO A 67 12.19 -18.93 5.96
N ALA A 68 13.12 -19.86 5.74
CA ALA A 68 14.01 -20.35 6.79
C ALA A 68 15.05 -19.30 7.21
N LEU A 69 15.52 -18.48 6.27
CA LEU A 69 16.47 -17.39 6.54
C LEU A 69 15.86 -16.34 7.47
N TYR A 70 14.59 -16.00 7.25
CA TYR A 70 13.90 -14.98 8.05
C TYR A 70 13.65 -15.38 9.50
N THR A 71 13.63 -16.67 9.82
CA THR A 71 13.44 -17.09 11.22
C THR A 71 14.53 -16.48 12.11
N GLN A 72 15.80 -16.60 11.69
CA GLN A 72 16.94 -16.06 12.44
C GLN A 72 16.99 -14.52 12.41
N VAL A 73 16.55 -13.90 11.31
CA VAL A 73 16.48 -12.44 11.17
C VAL A 73 15.53 -11.83 12.21
N TRP A 74 14.45 -12.53 12.54
CA TRP A 74 13.42 -12.05 13.47
C TRP A 74 13.63 -12.47 14.93
N ASP A 75 14.61 -13.32 15.26
CA ASP A 75 14.80 -13.89 16.60
C ASP A 75 14.94 -12.82 17.70
N GLU A 76 15.74 -11.77 17.45
CA GLU A 76 15.95 -10.66 18.41
C GLU A 76 14.67 -9.86 18.63
N PHE A 77 13.93 -9.59 17.56
CA PHE A 77 12.64 -8.91 17.62
C PHE A 77 11.58 -9.75 18.34
N ILE A 78 11.55 -11.05 18.07
CA ILE A 78 10.67 -12.01 18.74
C ILE A 78 10.96 -12.02 20.24
N THR A 79 12.22 -12.14 20.63
CA THR A 79 12.64 -12.10 22.04
C THR A 79 12.19 -10.80 22.73
N HIS A 80 12.32 -9.66 22.05
CA HIS A 80 11.84 -8.38 22.55
C HIS A 80 10.31 -8.36 22.75
N MET A 81 9.56 -8.88 21.77
CA MET A 81 8.10 -9.01 21.87
C MET A 81 7.66 -9.95 22.98
N GLU A 82 8.34 -11.08 23.19
CA GLU A 82 8.09 -12.00 24.30
C GLU A 82 8.27 -11.29 25.65
N GLY A 83 9.34 -10.48 25.79
CA GLY A 83 9.62 -9.72 27.00
C GLY A 83 8.53 -8.71 27.36
N LEU A 84 7.91 -8.05 26.37
CA LEU A 84 6.86 -7.06 26.59
C LEU A 84 5.46 -7.67 26.76
N THR A 85 5.18 -8.75 26.03
CA THR A 85 3.85 -9.39 26.04
C THR A 85 3.70 -10.45 27.12
N GLY A 86 4.82 -11.03 27.59
CA GLY A 86 4.83 -12.19 28.47
C GLY A 86 4.28 -13.46 27.80
N LYS A 87 4.15 -13.47 26.47
CA LYS A 87 3.66 -14.61 25.68
C LYS A 87 4.84 -15.32 25.01
N GLU A 88 4.68 -16.61 24.73
CA GLU A 88 5.55 -17.33 23.78
C GLU A 88 5.21 -16.81 22.37
N VAL A 89 6.21 -16.35 21.62
CA VAL A 89 6.04 -15.84 20.25
C VAL A 89 6.73 -16.81 19.31
N ARG A 90 5.97 -17.36 18.35
CA ARG A 90 6.51 -18.27 17.33
C ARG A 90 6.47 -17.63 15.96
N PHE A 91 7.62 -17.64 15.29
CA PHE A 91 7.68 -17.34 13.87
C PHE A 91 7.04 -18.47 13.07
N PHE A 92 6.08 -18.13 12.22
CA PHE A 92 5.45 -19.05 11.29
C PHE A 92 5.90 -18.71 9.87
N PRO A 93 6.81 -19.50 9.27
CA PRO A 93 7.22 -19.30 7.89
C PRO A 93 6.04 -19.63 6.96
N VAL A 94 5.46 -18.60 6.35
CA VAL A 94 4.36 -18.76 5.39
C VAL A 94 4.90 -19.08 4.00
N GLN A 95 4.24 -20.00 3.30
CA GLN A 95 4.66 -20.47 1.97
C GLN A 95 4.08 -19.62 0.83
N SER A 96 3.07 -18.81 1.10
CA SER A 96 2.42 -17.91 0.14
C SER A 96 1.60 -16.83 0.85
N ASN A 97 1.31 -15.74 0.14
CA ASN A 97 0.42 -14.67 0.63
C ASN A 97 -0.98 -15.22 0.98
N ALA A 98 -1.52 -16.10 0.15
CA ALA A 98 -2.82 -16.74 0.38
C ALA A 98 -2.81 -17.56 1.68
N ALA A 99 -1.75 -18.33 1.94
CA ALA A 99 -1.62 -19.09 3.20
C ALA A 99 -1.55 -18.17 4.43
N GLN A 100 -0.90 -17.00 4.32
CA GLN A 100 -0.85 -16.01 5.39
C GLN A 100 -2.23 -15.39 5.67
N LEU A 101 -2.96 -15.01 4.61
CA LEU A 101 -4.33 -14.50 4.69
C LEU A 101 -5.26 -15.52 5.36
N GLU A 102 -5.21 -16.78 4.91
CA GLU A 102 -6.03 -17.87 5.44
C GLU A 102 -5.68 -18.20 6.89
N ALA A 103 -4.40 -18.15 7.26
CA ALA A 103 -3.98 -18.35 8.65
C ALA A 103 -4.56 -17.27 9.58
N MET A 104 -4.58 -16.01 9.15
CA MET A 104 -5.20 -14.93 9.93
C MET A 104 -6.71 -15.07 9.99
N ARG A 105 -7.36 -15.35 8.85
CA ARG A 105 -8.80 -15.60 8.75
C ARG A 105 -9.26 -16.73 9.67
N ALA A 106 -8.47 -17.81 9.75
CA ALA A 106 -8.74 -18.95 10.63
C ALA A 106 -8.39 -18.69 12.11
N GLY A 107 -7.94 -17.48 12.47
CA GLY A 107 -7.51 -17.12 13.81
C GLY A 107 -6.21 -17.81 14.26
N ARG A 108 -5.41 -18.33 13.33
CA ARG A 108 -4.13 -19.02 13.62
C ARG A 108 -2.92 -18.11 13.52
N LEU A 109 -3.07 -16.91 12.96
CA LEU A 109 -2.05 -15.88 12.86
C LEU A 109 -2.50 -14.63 13.64
N HIS A 110 -1.60 -14.05 14.43
CA HIS A 110 -1.93 -12.99 15.39
C HIS A 110 -1.22 -11.68 15.07
N VAL A 111 0.05 -11.76 14.64
CA VAL A 111 0.88 -10.64 14.21
C VAL A 111 1.36 -10.96 12.80
N ALA A 112 1.30 -10.01 11.88
CA ALA A 112 1.69 -10.25 10.50
C ALA A 112 2.39 -9.05 9.87
N GLY A 113 3.38 -9.32 9.03
CA GLY A 113 3.84 -8.43 7.97
C GLY A 113 3.26 -8.90 6.64
N PHE A 114 2.30 -8.15 6.07
CA PHE A 114 1.75 -8.38 4.73
C PHE A 114 2.42 -7.46 3.71
N ASN A 115 2.73 -7.99 2.52
CA ASN A 115 3.25 -7.17 1.42
C ASN A 115 2.20 -6.14 0.92
N THR A 116 2.70 -5.13 0.21
CA THR A 116 1.93 -4.01 -0.36
C THR A 116 0.60 -4.41 -0.98
N GLY A 117 0.62 -5.42 -1.86
CA GLY A 117 -0.57 -5.82 -2.63
C GLY A 117 -1.54 -6.73 -1.87
N SER A 118 -1.08 -7.42 -0.81
CA SER A 118 -1.93 -8.30 -0.01
C SER A 118 -2.62 -7.55 1.13
N THR A 119 -2.07 -6.40 1.55
CA THR A 119 -2.63 -5.58 2.65
C THR A 119 -4.09 -5.19 2.44
N PRO A 120 -4.55 -4.72 1.25
CA PRO A 120 -5.96 -4.40 1.08
C PRO A 120 -6.90 -5.59 1.32
N VAL A 121 -6.57 -6.77 0.78
CA VAL A 121 -7.31 -8.01 1.03
C VAL A 121 -7.26 -8.36 2.52
N ALA A 122 -6.10 -8.18 3.15
CA ALA A 122 -5.92 -8.51 4.55
C ALA A 122 -6.82 -7.65 5.46
N VAL A 123 -6.83 -6.34 5.22
CA VAL A 123 -7.67 -5.38 5.96
C VAL A 123 -9.14 -5.69 5.72
N ASN A 124 -9.54 -5.78 4.45
CA ASN A 124 -10.94 -5.88 4.07
C ASN A 124 -11.57 -7.24 4.40
N CYS A 125 -10.84 -8.36 4.25
CA CYS A 125 -11.44 -9.69 4.30
C CYS A 125 -11.05 -10.54 5.51
N VAL A 126 -9.91 -10.29 6.16
CA VAL A 126 -9.38 -11.17 7.23
C VAL A 126 -9.18 -10.46 8.55
N GLY A 127 -9.58 -9.18 8.66
CA GLY A 127 -9.55 -8.43 9.91
C GLY A 127 -8.13 -8.15 10.37
N PHE A 128 -7.26 -7.82 9.44
CA PHE A 128 -5.91 -7.32 9.70
C PHE A 128 -5.95 -5.83 10.04
N ALA A 129 -5.34 -5.45 11.16
CA ALA A 129 -5.21 -4.07 11.61
C ALA A 129 -3.74 -3.62 11.51
N PRO A 130 -3.33 -2.99 10.38
CA PRO A 130 -1.97 -2.49 10.19
C PRO A 130 -1.70 -1.26 11.07
N PHE A 131 -0.50 -1.18 11.63
CA PHE A 131 -0.10 -0.04 12.46
C PHE A 131 1.36 0.38 12.29
N ALA A 132 2.22 -0.45 11.68
CA ALA A 132 3.62 -0.10 11.45
C ALA A 132 4.09 -0.45 10.03
N MET A 133 5.15 0.22 9.59
CA MET A 133 5.97 -0.19 8.45
C MET A 133 7.44 0.04 8.76
N MET A 134 8.33 -0.63 8.04
CA MET A 134 9.75 -0.32 8.08
C MET A 134 10.06 0.98 7.32
N ALA A 135 11.00 1.76 7.84
CA ALA A 135 11.46 3.02 7.28
C ALA A 135 12.96 3.23 7.58
N ALA A 136 13.56 4.20 6.90
CA ALA A 136 14.89 4.72 7.25
C ALA A 136 14.85 5.54 8.54
N GLU A 137 16.03 5.86 9.10
CA GLU A 137 16.14 6.64 10.35
C GLU A 137 15.48 8.02 10.27
N ASP A 138 15.46 8.63 9.08
CA ASP A 138 14.82 9.93 8.83
C ASP A 138 13.29 9.83 8.64
N GLY A 139 12.74 8.62 8.73
CA GLY A 139 11.33 8.32 8.54
C GLY A 139 10.90 8.14 7.09
N SER A 140 11.82 8.24 6.12
CA SER A 140 11.51 7.95 4.72
C SER A 140 11.20 6.47 4.51
N PHE A 141 10.24 6.17 3.65
CA PHE A 141 9.78 4.81 3.40
C PHE A 141 9.38 4.63 1.93
N GLY A 142 9.21 3.37 1.53
CA GLY A 142 8.63 3.06 0.23
C GLY A 142 9.48 3.45 -0.96
N TYR A 143 8.82 3.53 -2.11
CA TYR A 143 9.38 4.02 -3.36
C TYR A 143 8.30 4.74 -4.15
N GLU A 144 8.69 5.60 -5.07
CA GLU A 144 7.76 6.25 -5.98
C GLU A 144 7.92 5.68 -7.38
N MET A 145 6.80 5.65 -8.10
CA MET A 145 6.79 5.41 -9.52
C MET A 145 7.06 6.72 -10.24
N GLU A 146 8.10 6.73 -11.07
CA GLU A 146 8.43 7.89 -11.89
C GLU A 146 8.22 7.58 -13.37
N ILE A 147 7.82 8.60 -14.13
CA ILE A 147 7.92 8.58 -15.58
C ILE A 147 9.04 9.52 -15.95
N ILE A 148 10.08 8.97 -16.54
CA ILE A 148 11.27 9.71 -16.96
C ILE A 148 11.31 9.85 -18.48
N THR A 149 11.92 10.94 -18.94
CA THR A 149 12.28 11.22 -20.33
C THR A 149 13.70 11.79 -20.37
N TYR A 150 14.19 12.23 -21.53
CA TYR A 150 15.52 12.86 -21.68
C TYR A 150 15.40 14.32 -22.11
N PRO A 151 16.38 15.19 -21.77
CA PRO A 151 16.38 16.58 -22.20
C PRO A 151 16.29 16.70 -23.73
N GLY A 152 15.31 17.48 -24.20
CA GLY A 152 15.10 17.69 -25.64
C GLY A 152 14.17 16.66 -26.31
N SER A 153 13.58 15.72 -25.57
CA SER A 153 12.55 14.80 -26.08
C SER A 153 11.25 15.52 -26.51
N GLY A 154 11.02 16.73 -26.01
CA GLY A 154 9.78 17.48 -26.18
C GLY A 154 8.61 16.93 -25.37
N ILE A 155 8.86 16.04 -24.40
CA ILE A 155 7.90 15.52 -23.43
C ILE A 155 8.22 16.21 -22.11
N GLU A 156 7.35 17.07 -21.61
CA GLU A 156 7.61 17.84 -20.37
C GLU A 156 6.55 17.54 -19.29
N SER A 157 5.50 16.80 -19.64
CA SER A 157 4.42 16.39 -18.76
C SER A 157 3.81 15.04 -19.19
N PRO A 158 3.03 14.37 -18.33
CA PRO A 158 2.37 13.11 -18.70
C PRO A 158 1.41 13.25 -19.88
N ALA A 159 0.75 14.41 -20.02
CA ALA A 159 -0.15 14.68 -21.15
C ALA A 159 0.58 14.63 -22.50
N ASP A 160 1.88 14.94 -22.54
CA ASP A 160 2.68 14.89 -23.76
C ASP A 160 2.99 13.46 -24.23
N LEU A 161 2.64 12.44 -23.44
CA LEU A 161 2.78 11.04 -23.82
C LEU A 161 1.77 10.61 -24.91
N ALA A 162 0.69 11.36 -25.11
CA ALA A 162 -0.31 11.06 -26.12
C ALA A 162 0.32 10.98 -27.53
N GLY A 163 0.13 9.85 -28.21
CA GLY A 163 0.71 9.50 -29.50
C GLY A 163 2.20 9.13 -29.46
N ARG A 164 2.86 9.21 -28.31
CA ARG A 164 4.30 8.96 -28.14
C ARG A 164 4.59 7.52 -27.69
N GLN A 165 5.86 7.23 -27.41
CA GLN A 165 6.30 5.96 -26.86
C GLN A 165 6.58 6.05 -25.37
N LEU A 166 6.09 5.07 -24.61
CA LEU A 166 6.44 4.85 -23.21
C LEU A 166 6.96 3.41 -23.02
N ALA A 167 8.18 3.29 -22.50
CA ALA A 167 8.78 2.03 -22.16
C ALA A 167 8.41 1.58 -20.73
N PHE A 168 8.10 0.30 -20.62
CA PHE A 168 7.82 -0.42 -19.40
C PHE A 168 8.84 -1.53 -19.22
N THR A 169 8.87 -2.15 -18.05
CA THR A 169 9.78 -3.28 -17.80
C THR A 169 9.27 -4.56 -18.47
N SER A 170 8.11 -5.05 -18.06
CA SER A 170 7.44 -6.21 -18.64
C SER A 170 5.93 -6.14 -18.39
N PRO A 171 5.09 -6.82 -19.20
CA PRO A 171 3.64 -6.82 -19.01
C PRO A 171 3.18 -7.37 -17.65
N THR A 172 4.00 -8.22 -17.02
CA THR A 172 3.69 -8.84 -15.72
C THR A 172 4.15 -8.01 -14.53
N SER A 173 4.94 -6.96 -14.75
CA SER A 173 5.52 -6.14 -13.69
C SER A 173 4.47 -5.28 -12.99
N ASN A 174 4.44 -5.33 -11.65
CA ASN A 174 3.57 -4.46 -10.86
C ASN A 174 4.07 -3.01 -10.93
N SER A 175 5.28 -2.74 -10.41
CA SER A 175 5.87 -1.40 -10.43
C SER A 175 6.21 -0.95 -11.84
N GLY A 176 6.71 -1.81 -12.71
CA GLY A 176 7.18 -1.39 -14.03
C GLY A 176 6.17 -1.49 -15.17
N PHE A 177 4.88 -1.77 -14.91
CA PHE A 177 3.81 -1.70 -15.93
C PHE A 177 2.42 -1.46 -15.32
N LYS A 178 1.91 -2.37 -14.48
CA LYS A 178 0.51 -2.31 -14.02
C LYS A 178 0.19 -1.05 -13.22
N ALA A 179 1.00 -0.73 -12.22
CA ALA A 179 0.83 0.48 -11.43
C ALA A 179 0.95 1.77 -12.26
N PRO A 180 2.03 2.00 -13.03
CA PRO A 180 2.16 3.23 -13.82
C PRO A 180 1.11 3.35 -14.94
N SER A 181 0.71 2.25 -15.58
CA SER A 181 -0.38 2.29 -16.57
C SER A 181 -1.73 2.62 -15.94
N THR A 182 -2.02 2.08 -14.75
CA THR A 182 -3.24 2.41 -14.01
C THR A 182 -3.24 3.87 -13.58
N LEU A 183 -2.13 4.40 -13.07
CA LEU A 183 -2.00 5.81 -12.69
C LEU A 183 -2.15 6.76 -13.89
N LEU A 184 -1.56 6.41 -15.04
CA LEU A 184 -1.74 7.17 -16.28
C LEU A 184 -3.20 7.20 -16.75
N LEU A 185 -3.90 6.07 -16.64
CA LEU A 185 -5.31 5.99 -16.98
C LEU A 185 -6.16 6.82 -15.99
N SER A 186 -5.99 6.63 -14.68
CA SER A 186 -6.86 7.23 -13.67
C SER A 186 -6.64 8.72 -13.49
N GLU A 187 -5.39 9.20 -13.60
CA GLU A 187 -5.04 10.61 -13.36
C GLU A 187 -5.03 11.45 -14.65
N PHE A 188 -4.69 10.83 -15.79
CA PHE A 188 -4.49 11.56 -17.06
C PHE A 188 -5.39 11.07 -18.20
N GLY A 189 -6.18 10.02 -18.00
CA GLY A 189 -7.03 9.45 -19.04
C GLY A 189 -6.24 8.79 -20.17
N LEU A 190 -5.00 8.37 -19.93
CA LEU A 190 -4.10 7.82 -20.95
C LEU A 190 -4.05 6.28 -20.87
N THR A 191 -4.57 5.63 -21.89
CA THR A 191 -4.67 4.18 -21.99
C THR A 191 -3.48 3.60 -22.76
N ALA A 192 -2.78 2.64 -22.15
CA ALA A 192 -1.65 1.95 -22.76
C ALA A 192 -2.07 1.22 -24.04
N GLY A 193 -1.38 1.46 -25.15
CA GLY A 193 -1.67 0.84 -26.44
C GLY A 193 -2.76 1.53 -27.26
N GLU A 194 -3.51 2.47 -26.68
CA GLU A 194 -4.50 3.29 -27.38
C GLU A 194 -4.00 4.73 -27.51
N ASP A 195 -3.75 5.40 -26.37
CA ASP A 195 -3.31 6.79 -26.33
C ASP A 195 -1.80 6.93 -26.47
N TYR A 196 -1.02 5.90 -26.14
CA TYR A 196 0.43 5.88 -26.33
C TYR A 196 0.95 4.47 -26.65
N ARG A 197 2.07 4.40 -27.37
CA ARG A 197 2.69 3.13 -27.78
C ARG A 197 3.55 2.57 -26.65
N THR A 198 3.35 1.30 -26.32
CA THR A 198 4.14 0.62 -25.29
C THR A 198 5.40 -0.02 -25.87
N ALA A 199 6.53 0.08 -25.15
CA ALA A 199 7.71 -0.74 -25.34
C ALA A 199 8.04 -1.52 -24.06
N TYR A 200 8.79 -2.63 -24.16
CA TYR A 200 9.18 -3.44 -23.01
C TYR A 200 10.69 -3.66 -22.99
N SER A 201 11.35 -3.11 -21.97
CA SER A 201 12.82 -3.11 -21.82
C SER A 201 13.37 -4.34 -21.08
N GLY A 202 12.50 -5.08 -20.40
CA GLY A 202 12.82 -6.24 -19.55
C GLY A 202 13.11 -5.90 -18.08
N SER A 203 13.65 -4.71 -17.77
CA SER A 203 14.03 -4.33 -16.40
C SER A 203 14.02 -2.81 -16.19
N HIS A 204 13.97 -2.37 -14.93
CA HIS A 204 14.05 -0.94 -14.60
C HIS A 204 15.38 -0.33 -15.06
N ASP A 205 16.52 -1.02 -14.85
CA ASP A 205 17.83 -0.55 -15.31
C ASP A 205 17.87 -0.33 -16.82
N ASN A 206 17.30 -1.25 -17.61
CA ASN A 206 17.22 -1.14 -19.07
C ASN A 206 16.30 0.00 -19.52
N SER A 207 15.17 0.19 -18.84
CA SER A 207 14.27 1.33 -19.08
C SER A 207 15.01 2.67 -18.88
N ILE A 208 15.76 2.79 -17.78
CA ILE A 208 16.51 4.00 -17.44
C ILE A 208 17.61 4.26 -18.47
N LEU A 209 18.44 3.26 -18.76
CA LEU A 209 19.50 3.38 -19.76
C LEU A 209 18.94 3.69 -21.15
N GLY A 210 17.81 3.07 -21.53
CA GLY A 210 17.17 3.33 -22.80
C GLY A 210 16.67 4.78 -22.95
N VAL A 211 16.16 5.39 -21.88
CA VAL A 211 15.81 6.83 -21.90
C VAL A 211 17.06 7.70 -22.00
N VAL A 212 18.08 7.41 -21.18
CA VAL A 212 19.35 8.15 -21.17
C VAL A 212 20.08 8.11 -22.52
N ASN A 213 19.97 6.99 -23.24
CA ASN A 213 20.54 6.81 -24.57
C ASN A 213 19.60 7.20 -25.72
N SER A 214 18.39 7.71 -25.40
CA SER A 214 17.35 8.07 -26.36
C SER A 214 16.85 6.91 -27.23
N ASP A 215 17.00 5.67 -26.76
CA ASP A 215 16.37 4.48 -27.35
C ASP A 215 14.86 4.44 -27.06
N TYR A 216 14.43 5.07 -25.95
CA TYR A 216 13.03 5.27 -25.58
C TYR A 216 12.72 6.75 -25.33
N GLU A 217 11.57 7.22 -25.82
CA GLU A 217 11.12 8.61 -25.63
C GLU A 217 10.81 8.92 -24.16
N ALA A 218 10.22 7.96 -23.45
CA ALA A 218 9.98 7.99 -22.01
C ALA A 218 9.98 6.57 -21.43
N ALA A 219 10.13 6.43 -20.12
CA ALA A 219 9.99 5.15 -19.42
C ALA A 219 9.37 5.28 -18.03
N ALA A 220 8.57 4.30 -17.63
CA ALA A 220 8.09 4.15 -16.26
C ALA A 220 9.07 3.33 -15.43
N VAL A 221 9.52 3.86 -14.29
CA VAL A 221 10.60 3.31 -13.47
C VAL A 221 10.32 3.44 -11.98
N ALA A 222 10.81 2.50 -11.17
CA ALA A 222 10.85 2.67 -9.72
C ALA A 222 12.06 3.55 -9.35
N ASN A 223 11.82 4.62 -8.58
CA ASN A 223 12.85 5.62 -8.35
C ASN A 223 14.01 5.15 -7.46
N GLU A 224 13.81 4.12 -6.64
CA GLU A 224 14.89 3.42 -5.94
C GLU A 224 15.96 2.95 -6.93
N VAL A 225 15.55 2.37 -8.05
CA VAL A 225 16.47 1.83 -9.06
C VAL A 225 17.23 2.97 -9.71
N LEU A 226 16.54 4.06 -10.02
CA LEU A 226 17.13 5.28 -10.55
C LEU A 226 18.17 5.89 -9.59
N ARG A 227 17.81 6.06 -8.31
CA ARG A 227 18.74 6.53 -7.25
C ARG A 227 19.93 5.61 -7.09
N ARG A 228 19.73 4.29 -7.11
CA ARG A 228 20.81 3.30 -7.00
C ARG A 228 21.77 3.40 -8.19
N MET A 229 21.25 3.57 -9.41
CA MET A 229 22.08 3.78 -10.59
C MET A 229 22.86 5.10 -10.53
N GLN A 230 22.25 6.16 -10.00
CA GLN A 230 22.94 7.43 -9.74
C GLN A 230 24.05 7.30 -8.71
N GLY A 231 23.78 6.64 -7.58
CA GLY A 231 24.77 6.41 -6.52
C GLY A 231 25.94 5.51 -6.96
N ARG A 232 25.80 4.79 -8.07
CA ARG A 232 26.85 3.98 -8.72
C ARG A 232 27.49 4.65 -9.93
N ASP A 233 27.20 5.93 -10.17
CA ASP A 233 27.67 6.73 -11.31
C ASP A 233 27.33 6.13 -12.69
N VAL A 234 26.29 5.29 -12.78
CA VAL A 234 25.83 4.68 -14.04
C VAL A 234 25.00 5.69 -14.85
N VAL A 235 24.25 6.56 -14.16
CA VAL A 235 23.41 7.60 -14.76
C VAL A 235 23.59 8.89 -13.97
N ARG A 236 23.63 10.04 -14.66
CA ARG A 236 23.70 11.37 -14.04
C ARG A 236 22.36 12.10 -14.17
N ALA A 237 22.06 12.97 -13.21
CA ALA A 237 20.78 13.69 -13.14
C ALA A 237 20.49 14.55 -14.37
N GLU A 238 21.52 15.04 -15.08
CA GLU A 238 21.33 15.87 -16.27
C GLU A 238 20.96 15.07 -17.52
N GLN A 239 21.02 13.74 -17.48
CA GLN A 239 20.76 12.86 -18.62
C GLN A 239 19.28 12.49 -18.77
N TYR A 240 18.47 12.77 -17.76
CA TYR A 240 17.04 12.47 -17.77
C TYR A 240 16.24 13.61 -17.14
N ARG A 241 14.91 13.57 -17.29
CA ARG A 241 13.95 14.43 -16.60
C ARG A 241 12.82 13.56 -16.09
N SER A 242 12.43 13.74 -14.83
CA SER A 242 11.20 13.17 -14.30
C SER A 242 10.04 14.09 -14.66
N ILE A 243 9.04 13.57 -15.37
CA ILE A 243 7.83 14.31 -15.77
C ILE A 243 6.61 13.95 -14.90
N TYR A 244 6.75 12.90 -14.08
CA TYR A 244 5.74 12.45 -13.14
C TYR A 244 6.41 11.69 -12.01
N GLN A 245 5.88 11.87 -10.81
CA GLN A 245 6.20 11.08 -9.65
C GLN A 245 4.88 10.78 -8.93
N SER A 246 4.63 9.50 -8.66
CA SER A 246 3.46 9.07 -7.91
C SER A 246 3.56 9.45 -6.43
N LEU A 247 2.47 9.22 -5.68
CA LEU A 247 2.56 9.05 -4.24
C LEU A 247 3.49 7.89 -3.88
N THR A 248 4.05 7.92 -2.67
CA THR A 248 4.91 6.86 -2.14
C THR A 248 4.13 5.55 -2.05
N PHE A 249 4.65 4.52 -2.71
CA PHE A 249 4.16 3.15 -2.58
C PHE A 249 4.66 2.59 -1.25
N PRO A 250 3.76 2.15 -0.37
CA PRO A 250 4.17 1.56 0.89
C PRO A 250 4.75 0.16 0.66
N THR A 251 5.54 -0.33 1.63
CA THR A 251 6.18 -1.65 1.57
C THR A 251 5.36 -2.70 2.33
N THR A 252 5.93 -3.27 3.39
CA THR A 252 5.25 -4.25 4.24
C THR A 252 4.43 -3.52 5.30
N ALA A 253 3.14 -3.84 5.38
CA ALA A 253 2.32 -3.45 6.51
C ALA A 253 2.50 -4.46 7.64
N TYR A 254 2.96 -4.00 8.79
CA TYR A 254 2.96 -4.77 10.03
C TYR A 254 1.73 -4.43 10.85
N GLY A 255 1.08 -5.47 11.37
CA GLY A 255 -0.18 -5.33 12.05
C GLY A 255 -0.56 -6.56 12.87
N ILE A 256 -1.76 -6.51 13.43
CA ILE A 256 -2.33 -7.54 14.29
C ILE A 256 -3.70 -7.99 13.78
N ALA A 257 -4.17 -9.14 14.26
CA ALA A 257 -5.58 -9.48 14.13
C ALA A 257 -6.45 -8.49 14.93
N HIS A 258 -7.53 -7.99 14.34
CA HIS A 258 -8.42 -6.96 14.90
C HIS A 258 -9.00 -7.29 16.28
N ASN A 259 -9.19 -8.58 16.60
CA ASN A 259 -9.83 -9.02 17.83
C ASN A 259 -8.87 -9.43 18.95
N LEU A 260 -7.60 -9.04 18.90
CA LEU A 260 -6.70 -9.27 20.03
C LEU A 260 -7.13 -8.43 21.24
N HIS A 261 -6.98 -9.00 22.44
CA HIS A 261 -7.23 -8.29 23.69
C HIS A 261 -6.48 -6.95 23.74
N PRO A 262 -7.11 -5.81 24.12
CA PRO A 262 -6.51 -4.48 23.99
C PRO A 262 -5.12 -4.34 24.61
N VAL A 263 -4.95 -4.83 25.84
CA VAL A 263 -3.66 -4.80 26.54
C VAL A 263 -2.59 -5.56 25.77
N LEU A 264 -2.93 -6.70 25.16
CA LEU A 264 -1.99 -7.49 24.37
C LEU A 264 -1.64 -6.77 23.06
N ALA A 265 -2.64 -6.23 22.37
CA ALA A 265 -2.47 -5.43 21.16
C ALA A 265 -1.51 -4.25 21.38
N ASP A 266 -1.65 -3.53 22.50
CA ASP A 266 -0.78 -2.41 22.85
C ASP A 266 0.65 -2.85 23.17
N ARG A 267 0.84 -3.99 23.84
CA ARG A 267 2.19 -4.55 24.07
C ARG A 267 2.86 -4.98 22.76
N ILE A 268 2.09 -5.52 21.81
CA ILE A 268 2.62 -5.85 20.48
C ILE A 268 3.04 -4.57 19.74
N ARG A 269 2.20 -3.53 19.72
CA ARG A 269 2.57 -2.22 19.12
C ARG A 269 3.82 -1.64 19.77
N GLN A 270 3.89 -1.70 21.11
CA GLN A 270 5.06 -1.27 21.85
C GLN A 270 6.32 -2.04 21.42
N ALA A 271 6.23 -3.35 21.17
CA ALA A 271 7.36 -4.15 20.71
C ALA A 271 7.92 -3.64 19.37
N PHE A 272 7.07 -3.26 18.40
CA PHE A 272 7.53 -2.65 17.15
C PHE A 272 8.24 -1.32 17.38
N PHE A 273 7.67 -0.40 18.16
CA PHE A 273 8.21 0.95 18.28
C PHE A 273 9.32 1.13 19.31
N THR A 274 9.64 0.08 20.07
CA THR A 274 10.73 0.09 21.07
C THR A 274 11.82 -0.92 20.77
N PHE A 275 11.73 -1.63 19.65
CA PHE A 275 12.78 -2.56 19.23
C PHE A 275 14.05 -1.78 18.91
N ASP A 276 15.17 -2.23 19.48
CA ASP A 276 16.48 -1.69 19.17
C ASP A 276 17.03 -2.35 17.90
N TRP A 277 17.12 -1.55 16.84
CA TRP A 277 17.61 -2.02 15.55
C TRP A 277 19.14 -2.11 15.51
N GLU A 278 19.85 -1.34 16.35
CA GLU A 278 21.30 -1.18 16.23
C GLU A 278 22.03 -2.52 16.40
N GLY A 279 22.74 -2.95 15.35
CA GLY A 279 23.50 -4.21 15.34
C GLY A 279 22.67 -5.48 15.17
N SER A 280 21.34 -5.37 15.13
CA SER A 280 20.44 -6.51 14.98
C SER A 280 20.61 -7.23 13.62
N ALA A 281 20.20 -8.49 13.56
CA ALA A 281 20.05 -9.24 12.31
C ALA A 281 19.04 -8.56 11.38
N LEU A 282 17.99 -7.95 11.94
CA LEU A 282 16.99 -7.20 11.19
C LEU A 282 17.59 -6.00 10.46
N GLN A 283 18.40 -5.18 11.14
CA GLN A 283 19.08 -4.05 10.50
C GLN A 283 20.04 -4.54 9.40
N ARG A 284 20.80 -5.60 9.65
CA ARG A 284 21.75 -6.15 8.65
C ARG A 284 21.04 -6.67 7.40
N GLU A 285 19.92 -7.36 7.58
CA GLU A 285 19.12 -7.88 6.46
C GLU A 285 18.56 -6.76 5.59
N PHE A 286 18.05 -5.69 6.20
CA PHE A 286 17.38 -4.60 5.47
C PHE A 286 18.27 -3.37 5.20
N ALA A 287 19.59 -3.48 5.42
CA ALA A 287 20.55 -2.39 5.26
C ALA A 287 20.62 -1.87 3.80
N ASP A 288 20.58 -2.77 2.81
CA ASP A 288 20.63 -2.41 1.39
C ASP A 288 19.39 -1.62 0.94
N ALA A 289 18.25 -1.84 1.62
CA ALA A 289 17.03 -1.07 1.43
C ALA A 289 17.00 0.21 2.27
N GLY A 290 18.02 0.46 3.10
CA GLY A 290 18.11 1.62 3.98
C GLY A 290 17.13 1.61 5.16
N MET A 291 16.51 0.47 5.47
CA MET A 291 15.53 0.38 6.55
C MET A 291 16.25 0.20 7.90
N ALA A 292 15.86 1.01 8.88
CA ALA A 292 16.53 1.07 10.18
C ALA A 292 15.57 1.25 11.36
N THR A 293 14.27 1.42 11.12
CA THR A 293 13.27 1.61 12.18
C THR A 293 11.88 1.17 11.74
N PHE A 294 10.95 1.09 12.69
CA PHE A 294 9.52 1.00 12.44
C PHE A 294 8.85 2.35 12.69
N ILE A 295 8.05 2.81 11.73
CA ILE A 295 7.23 4.03 11.85
C ILE A 295 5.75 3.69 11.97
N PRO A 296 4.95 4.50 12.69
CA PRO A 296 3.51 4.34 12.71
C PRO A 296 2.91 4.63 11.34
N ILE A 297 1.88 3.88 10.96
CA ILE A 297 1.14 4.10 9.71
C ILE A 297 -0.36 4.25 9.95
N ASN A 298 -1.01 4.86 8.98
CA ASN A 298 -2.46 4.94 8.83
C ASN A 298 -2.84 4.31 7.50
N TYR A 299 -3.67 3.26 7.50
CA TYR A 299 -4.03 2.51 6.28
C TYR A 299 -4.70 3.38 5.23
N GLN A 300 -5.67 4.21 5.62
CA GLN A 300 -6.37 5.12 4.72
C GLN A 300 -5.40 6.04 3.96
N GLN A 301 -4.39 6.58 4.64
CA GLN A 301 -3.40 7.48 4.05
C GLN A 301 -2.30 6.73 3.29
N HIS A 302 -1.62 5.79 3.94
CA HIS A 302 -0.39 5.18 3.40
C HIS A 302 -0.67 4.18 2.27
N TRP A 303 -1.86 3.56 2.26
CA TRP A 303 -2.30 2.66 1.19
C TRP A 303 -3.18 3.35 0.15
N GLN A 304 -3.33 4.68 0.18
CA GLN A 304 -4.19 5.43 -0.75
C GLN A 304 -3.87 5.11 -2.22
N VAL A 305 -2.58 5.08 -2.59
CA VAL A 305 -2.16 4.81 -3.97
C VAL A 305 -2.56 3.39 -4.42
N ILE A 306 -2.48 2.41 -3.53
CA ILE A 306 -2.87 1.03 -3.83
C ILE A 306 -4.38 0.93 -3.99
N ARG A 307 -5.15 1.54 -3.08
CA ARG A 307 -6.61 1.55 -3.16
C ARG A 307 -7.10 2.27 -4.42
N ALA A 308 -6.46 3.37 -4.82
CA ALA A 308 -6.79 4.06 -6.07
C ALA A 308 -6.51 3.17 -7.30
N ILE A 309 -5.45 2.38 -7.28
CA ILE A 309 -5.15 1.40 -8.33
C ILE A 309 -6.18 0.28 -8.35
N ASP A 310 -6.60 -0.22 -7.19
CA ASP A 310 -7.62 -1.25 -7.08
C ASP A 310 -8.97 -0.76 -7.61
N ASP A 311 -9.38 0.46 -7.22
CA ASP A 311 -10.61 1.10 -7.67
C ASP A 311 -10.60 1.32 -9.20
N ALA A 312 -9.47 1.75 -9.76
CA ALA A 312 -9.33 1.96 -11.21
C ALA A 312 -9.30 0.66 -12.02
N ASN A 313 -8.99 -0.47 -11.39
CA ASN A 313 -8.98 -1.79 -12.01
C ASN A 313 -10.27 -2.58 -11.74
N ASP A 314 -11.29 -1.97 -11.14
CA ASP A 314 -12.51 -2.64 -10.68
C ASP A 314 -12.20 -3.88 -9.81
N THR A 315 -11.14 -3.81 -9.00
CA THR A 315 -10.73 -4.93 -8.14
C THR A 315 -11.80 -5.20 -7.09
N VAL A 316 -12.36 -6.41 -7.11
CA VAL A 316 -13.32 -6.87 -6.10
C VAL A 316 -12.65 -7.88 -5.18
N TYR A 317 -12.67 -7.60 -3.88
CA TYR A 317 -12.22 -8.53 -2.86
C TYR A 317 -13.33 -9.52 -2.50
N ASN A 318 -13.16 -10.78 -2.91
CA ASN A 318 -14.03 -11.86 -2.47
C ASN A 318 -13.59 -12.34 -1.09
N CYS A 319 -14.36 -11.99 -0.05
CA CYS A 319 -14.05 -12.31 1.35
C CYS A 319 -14.66 -13.63 1.85
N ASP A 320 -15.34 -14.38 0.97
CA ASP A 320 -16.06 -15.63 1.28
C ASP A 320 -15.31 -16.89 0.82
#